data_AF-A0AAD6GWG0-F1
#
_entry.id   AF-A0AAD6GWG0-F1
#
_cell.length_a   1.000
_cell.length_b   1.000
_cell.length_c   1.000
_cell.angle_alpha   90.00
_cell.angle_beta   90.00
_cell.angle_gamma   90.00
#
_symmetry.space_group_name_H-M   'P 1'
#
loop_
_entity.id
_entity.type
_entity.pdbx_description
1 polymer ?
#
loop_
_entity_poly.entity_id
_entity_poly.type
_entity_poly.pdbx_seq_one_letter_code
_entity_poly.pdbx_strand_id
1 'polypeptide(L)'
;MNQPTHIIDSDGEVIIILRNANSPFAPGIADTMTGMALPESGHCVQSPAEVIEPSPEVFEPQPEVFEAPQPRPRRLKTKYKKKKKSGTIQTPPEAASAPSPEPTPMEDPAAEEPVPEPAASPEPAPMENPVPEQHVAEQSVIEDHAVEEICEPLDESCFYIQVSAKHLIFATPVFKRILTGGWKESITYLRKGSVEITAEGWDIEALLCVLHAIHGKYYDVPRKLTLEMLAKVAAIADYYECRESVYPMAETWLNSLEERVPRTYSRDLILWLWVSWFFQLPSQFKESTSVVMSCSENVISGWVLPISDKVIVSNGISGLMNESREKAINSLVLFLHETLEALLSRTRGCSFECSSMMYGALAMHMESIHLLSSKPAVPFPNLKYNDLRQKVLSFKSPQWCGWSRVFSNFTETHRCYDSSFKSLFANLSDCIEGLDLDSLDSL
;
A
#
# COMPACT_ATOMS: atom_id res chain seq x y z
N MET A 1 35.74 8.76 -20.03
CA MET A 1 34.52 8.02 -19.63
C MET A 1 34.96 6.61 -19.29
N ASN A 2 34.52 6.11 -18.13
CA ASN A 2 34.73 4.70 -17.77
C ASN A 2 33.91 3.81 -18.71
N GLN A 3 34.35 2.57 -18.92
CA GLN A 3 33.66 1.64 -19.83
C GLN A 3 32.26 1.32 -19.26
N PRO A 4 31.18 1.38 -20.08
CA PRO A 4 29.85 1.07 -19.60
C PRO A 4 29.74 -0.38 -19.15
N THR A 5 29.20 -0.59 -17.95
CA THR A 5 28.92 -1.92 -17.38
C THR A 5 27.67 -2.53 -18.00
N HIS A 6 26.72 -1.69 -18.41
CA HIS A 6 25.52 -2.09 -19.15
C HIS A 6 25.32 -1.18 -20.36
N ILE A 7 24.98 -1.77 -21.51
CA ILE A 7 24.73 -1.03 -22.75
C ILE A 7 23.30 -1.33 -23.18
N ILE A 8 22.41 -0.36 -22.98
CA ILE A 8 21.03 -0.43 -23.47
C ILE A 8 20.96 0.15 -24.88
N ASP A 9 21.73 1.20 -25.18
CA ASP A 9 21.92 1.70 -26.54
C ASP A 9 23.41 1.89 -26.81
N SER A 10 23.94 1.20 -27.83
CA SER A 10 25.36 1.27 -28.21
C SER A 10 25.74 2.64 -28.77
N ASP A 11 24.78 3.32 -29.40
CA ASP A 11 24.94 4.68 -29.92
C ASP A 11 24.47 5.73 -28.89
N GLY A 12 24.13 5.29 -27.68
CA GLY A 12 23.58 6.13 -26.62
C GLY A 12 24.57 7.20 -26.15
N GLU A 13 24.05 8.42 -26.02
CA GLU A 13 24.83 9.62 -25.68
C GLU A 13 24.90 9.89 -24.17
N VAL A 14 24.13 9.15 -23.37
CA VAL A 14 24.01 9.37 -21.93
C VAL A 14 24.58 8.17 -21.19
N ILE A 15 25.43 8.44 -20.19
CA ILE A 15 25.88 7.45 -19.21
C ILE A 15 25.20 7.76 -17.88
N ILE A 16 24.33 6.87 -17.42
CA ILE A 16 23.80 6.93 -16.06
C ILE A 16 24.81 6.25 -15.12
N ILE A 17 25.31 7.00 -14.15
CA ILE A 17 26.19 6.51 -13.08
C ILE A 17 25.32 6.20 -11.88
N LEU A 18 25.00 4.92 -11.65
CA LEU A 18 24.28 4.47 -10.47
C LEU A 18 25.24 4.21 -9.33
N ARG A 19 25.13 4.99 -8.25
CA ARG A 19 25.89 4.83 -6.99
C ARG A 19 25.02 4.14 -5.94
N ASN A 20 25.63 3.47 -4.96
CA ASN A 20 24.93 2.84 -3.84
C ASN A 20 23.78 1.91 -4.28
N ALA A 21 24.03 1.13 -5.33
CA ALA A 21 23.03 0.24 -5.90
C ALA A 21 22.52 -0.78 -4.87
N ASN A 22 21.26 -1.17 -5.00
CA ASN A 22 20.60 -2.17 -4.14
C ASN A 22 20.49 -1.76 -2.67
N SER A 23 20.27 -0.46 -2.42
CA SER A 23 19.95 0.02 -1.06
C SER A 23 18.67 -0.63 -0.52
N PRO A 24 18.51 -0.79 0.81
CA PRO A 24 17.32 -1.40 1.41
C PRO A 24 16.02 -0.73 0.95
N PHE A 25 15.10 -1.52 0.40
CA PHE A 25 13.84 -1.02 -0.16
C PHE A 25 12.69 -1.12 0.84
N ALA A 26 12.04 0.01 1.10
CA ALA A 26 10.95 0.15 2.07
C ALA A 26 11.26 -0.55 3.42
N PRO A 27 12.36 -0.14 4.11
CA PRO A 27 12.71 -0.72 5.40
C PRO A 27 11.58 -0.46 6.40
N GLY A 28 11.19 -1.48 7.16
CA GLY A 28 10.19 -1.30 8.20
C GLY A 28 10.68 -0.39 9.31
N ILE A 29 9.74 0.17 10.07
CA ILE A 29 10.05 1.00 11.26
C ILE A 29 10.91 0.21 12.28
N ALA A 30 10.80 -1.13 12.31
CA ALA A 30 11.66 -1.98 13.12
C ALA A 30 13.08 -2.15 12.55
N ASP A 31 13.23 -2.12 11.22
CA ASP A 31 14.51 -2.34 10.54
C ASP A 31 15.41 -1.09 10.60
N THR A 32 14.81 0.11 10.63
CA THR A 32 15.53 1.39 10.72
C THR A 32 16.21 1.63 12.07
N MET A 33 15.72 1.02 13.17
CA MET A 33 16.37 1.10 14.49
C MET A 33 17.65 0.27 14.59
N THR A 34 17.86 -0.69 13.69
CA THR A 34 19.03 -1.57 13.72
C THR A 34 20.24 -0.96 12.97
N GLY A 35 20.03 0.14 12.24
CA GLY A 35 21.04 0.79 11.39
C GLY A 35 21.73 2.03 11.96
N MET A 36 21.34 2.52 13.15
CA MET A 36 21.97 3.69 13.77
C MET A 36 22.94 3.28 14.88
N ALA A 37 24.22 3.11 14.53
CA ALA A 37 25.31 2.96 15.48
C ALA A 37 26.16 4.25 15.59
N LEU A 38 26.03 4.90 16.77
CA LEU A 38 27.05 5.64 17.56
C LEU A 38 27.54 7.05 17.07
N PRO A 39 27.93 7.98 18.00
CA PRO A 39 29.10 7.81 18.88
C PRO A 39 28.88 8.03 20.38
N GLU A 40 29.71 7.33 21.14
CA GLU A 40 29.95 7.48 22.57
C GLU A 40 30.42 8.89 22.92
N SER A 41 29.91 9.45 24.02
CA SER A 41 30.57 10.56 24.73
C SER A 41 30.56 10.26 26.23
N GLY A 42 31.72 10.39 26.85
CA GLY A 42 32.03 9.85 28.18
C GLY A 42 31.87 10.83 29.36
N HIS A 43 31.89 10.22 30.56
CA HIS A 43 32.21 10.73 31.92
C HIS A 43 31.44 11.98 32.43
N CYS A 44 30.90 12.10 33.65
CA CYS A 44 31.07 11.51 35.00
C CYS A 44 29.80 11.96 35.81
N VAL A 45 29.25 11.31 36.85
CA VAL A 45 29.68 11.26 38.26
C VAL A 45 28.72 10.33 39.06
N GLN A 46 29.30 9.33 39.72
CA GLN A 46 29.00 8.69 41.03
C GLN A 46 27.57 8.66 41.64
N SER A 47 27.00 7.43 41.71
CA SER A 47 26.50 6.60 42.86
C SER A 47 25.91 7.23 44.16
N PRO A 48 25.11 6.48 44.99
CA PRO A 48 25.07 5.01 45.11
C PRO A 48 23.69 4.31 45.25
N ALA A 49 23.73 3.05 44.82
CA ALA A 49 23.06 1.83 45.30
C ALA A 49 21.87 1.90 46.29
N GLU A 50 20.81 1.17 45.94
CA GLU A 50 20.16 0.28 46.91
C GLU A 50 19.81 -1.06 46.26
N VAL A 51 20.34 -2.11 46.90
CA VAL A 51 20.26 -3.52 46.57
C VAL A 51 19.05 -4.09 47.30
N ILE A 52 18.12 -4.75 46.59
CA ILE A 52 17.17 -5.66 47.21
C ILE A 52 17.19 -6.95 46.40
N GLU A 53 17.80 -7.98 46.99
CA GLU A 53 17.73 -9.37 46.55
C GLU A 53 16.30 -9.95 46.73
N PRO A 54 15.88 -10.93 45.90
CA PRO A 54 14.61 -11.63 46.05
C PRO A 54 14.76 -12.91 46.87
N SER A 55 13.77 -13.24 47.70
CA SER A 55 13.64 -14.56 48.34
C SER A 55 12.21 -14.80 48.83
N PRO A 56 11.76 -16.05 49.04
CA PRO A 56 11.61 -17.07 48.01
C PRO A 56 10.18 -17.65 47.96
N GLU A 57 9.99 -18.51 46.97
CA GLU A 57 8.81 -19.33 46.64
C GLU A 57 8.11 -19.97 47.86
N VAL A 58 6.78 -19.82 47.89
CA VAL A 58 5.88 -20.68 48.67
C VAL A 58 5.31 -21.73 47.73
N PHE A 59 5.66 -22.97 48.05
CA PHE A 59 5.21 -24.21 47.44
C PHE A 59 3.76 -24.49 47.88
N GLU A 60 2.81 -24.55 46.95
CA GLU A 60 1.51 -25.19 47.18
C GLU A 60 1.22 -26.26 46.11
N PRO A 61 0.56 -27.37 46.50
CA PRO A 61 0.65 -28.64 45.80
C PRO A 61 -0.34 -28.78 44.63
N GLN A 62 0.09 -29.52 43.61
CA GLN A 62 -0.71 -29.91 42.45
C GLN A 62 -1.93 -30.76 42.84
N PRO A 63 -3.11 -30.54 42.22
CA PRO A 63 -4.16 -31.54 42.21
C PRO A 63 -4.05 -32.46 40.99
N GLU A 64 -4.30 -33.73 41.28
CA GLU A 64 -4.23 -34.91 40.44
C GLU A 64 -5.06 -34.82 39.15
N VAL A 65 -4.48 -35.37 38.07
CA VAL A 65 -5.08 -35.56 36.77
C VAL A 65 -6.06 -36.74 36.84
N PHE A 66 -7.37 -36.46 36.73
CA PHE A 66 -8.38 -37.46 36.40
C PHE A 66 -8.82 -37.28 34.93
N GLU A 67 -8.36 -38.18 34.06
CA GLU A 67 -8.84 -38.29 32.68
C GLU A 67 -10.27 -38.80 32.64
N ALA A 68 -11.17 -38.05 32.00
CA ALA A 68 -12.52 -38.49 31.66
C ALA A 68 -12.65 -38.76 30.15
N PRO A 69 -13.39 -39.81 29.70
CA PRO A 69 -13.35 -40.28 28.31
C PRO A 69 -14.17 -39.41 27.33
N GLN A 70 -13.59 -39.19 26.15
CA GLN A 70 -14.20 -38.51 24.99
C GLN A 70 -15.37 -39.30 24.36
N PRO A 71 -16.54 -38.68 24.08
CA PRO A 71 -17.60 -39.33 23.30
C PRO A 71 -17.43 -39.14 21.77
N ARG A 72 -17.47 -40.27 21.04
CA ARG A 72 -17.43 -40.36 19.57
C ARG A 72 -18.78 -39.97 18.90
N PRO A 73 -18.78 -39.49 17.64
CA PRO A 73 -19.95 -38.92 16.98
C PRO A 73 -20.96 -39.99 16.51
N ARG A 74 -22.25 -39.75 16.78
CA ARG A 74 -23.37 -40.59 16.29
C ARG A 74 -23.83 -40.13 14.89
N ARG A 75 -23.75 -41.05 13.93
CA ARG A 75 -24.32 -40.93 12.58
C ARG A 75 -25.86 -40.95 12.62
N LEU A 76 -26.50 -39.87 12.17
CA LEU A 76 -27.93 -39.85 11.86
C LEU A 76 -28.16 -40.33 10.41
N LYS A 77 -28.92 -41.42 10.28
CA LYS A 77 -29.39 -41.98 9.01
C LYS A 77 -30.69 -41.27 8.61
N THR A 78 -30.66 -40.44 7.58
CA THR A 78 -31.89 -39.94 6.92
C THR A 78 -32.23 -40.80 5.71
N LYS A 79 -33.43 -41.38 5.73
CA LYS A 79 -34.00 -42.26 4.72
C LYS A 79 -34.56 -41.44 3.55
N TYR A 80 -34.12 -41.74 2.34
CA TYR A 80 -34.77 -41.33 1.09
C TYR A 80 -36.15 -41.99 0.96
N LYS A 81 -37.17 -41.21 0.61
CA LYS A 81 -38.43 -41.72 0.03
C LYS A 81 -38.73 -41.02 -1.29
N LYS A 82 -38.59 -41.79 -2.36
CA LYS A 82 -39.06 -41.52 -3.74
C LYS A 82 -40.58 -41.29 -3.77
N LYS A 83 -41.03 -40.27 -4.49
CA LYS A 83 -42.32 -40.28 -5.21
C LYS A 83 -42.08 -39.84 -6.66
N LYS A 84 -42.71 -40.56 -7.58
CA LYS A 84 -42.60 -40.51 -9.04
C LYS A 84 -44.02 -40.35 -9.60
N LYS A 85 -44.21 -39.49 -10.61
CA LYS A 85 -45.22 -39.52 -11.72
C LYS A 85 -45.09 -38.18 -12.48
N SER A 86 -44.66 -38.14 -13.75
CA SER A 86 -45.39 -38.44 -15.03
C SER A 86 -46.52 -37.43 -15.27
N GLY A 87 -46.71 -36.73 -16.41
CA GLY A 87 -46.13 -36.60 -17.75
C GLY A 87 -46.97 -35.51 -18.49
N THR A 88 -46.39 -34.63 -19.31
CA THR A 88 -46.46 -34.62 -20.80
C THR A 88 -47.66 -33.85 -21.44
N ILE A 89 -47.31 -32.71 -22.06
CA ILE A 89 -47.74 -32.06 -23.33
C ILE A 89 -49.19 -31.53 -23.48
N GLN A 90 -49.33 -30.22 -23.80
CA GLN A 90 -49.89 -29.66 -25.05
C GLN A 90 -50.01 -28.11 -24.98
N THR A 91 -49.26 -27.40 -25.84
CA THR A 91 -49.56 -26.08 -26.47
C THR A 91 -50.50 -26.31 -27.69
N PRO A 92 -51.05 -25.33 -28.48
CA PRO A 92 -50.78 -23.87 -28.68
C PRO A 92 -52.13 -23.05 -28.82
N PRO A 93 -52.29 -21.87 -29.51
CA PRO A 93 -51.38 -21.08 -30.34
C PRO A 93 -51.44 -19.52 -30.29
N GLU A 94 -50.42 -18.94 -30.96
CA GLU A 94 -50.35 -17.75 -31.83
C GLU A 94 -51.04 -16.41 -31.49
N ALA A 95 -50.26 -15.33 -31.56
CA ALA A 95 -50.33 -14.42 -32.71
C ALA A 95 -48.98 -13.73 -32.97
N ALA A 96 -48.55 -13.81 -34.23
CA ALA A 96 -47.29 -13.34 -34.80
C ALA A 96 -47.34 -11.87 -35.24
N SER A 97 -46.18 -11.20 -35.29
CA SER A 97 -45.73 -10.45 -36.48
C SER A 97 -44.26 -9.98 -36.31
N ALA A 98 -43.39 -10.53 -37.16
CA ALA A 98 -42.10 -9.94 -37.59
C ALA A 98 -42.37 -9.11 -38.89
N PRO A 99 -41.40 -8.48 -39.60
CA PRO A 99 -39.93 -8.52 -39.46
C PRO A 99 -39.17 -7.17 -39.64
N SER A 100 -37.85 -7.25 -39.47
CA SER A 100 -36.82 -6.26 -39.85
C SER A 100 -36.84 -5.90 -41.34
N PRO A 101 -36.15 -4.82 -41.75
CA PRO A 101 -34.98 -5.06 -42.59
C PRO A 101 -33.77 -4.14 -42.29
N GLU A 102 -32.58 -4.73 -42.29
CA GLU A 102 -31.38 -4.12 -42.91
C GLU A 102 -31.42 -4.47 -44.41
N PRO A 103 -30.92 -3.60 -45.32
CA PRO A 103 -29.59 -3.91 -45.87
C PRO A 103 -28.75 -2.71 -46.39
N THR A 104 -27.47 -2.69 -45.99
CA THR A 104 -26.24 -2.56 -46.84
C THR A 104 -25.98 -1.23 -47.63
N PRO A 105 -24.82 -1.05 -48.30
CA PRO A 105 -23.94 0.10 -48.10
C PRO A 105 -24.01 1.07 -49.29
N MET A 106 -23.65 2.35 -49.10
CA MET A 106 -23.46 3.25 -50.24
C MET A 106 -21.99 3.62 -50.40
N GLU A 107 -21.58 3.53 -51.66
CA GLU A 107 -20.27 3.75 -52.23
C GLU A 107 -19.85 5.23 -52.26
N ASP A 108 -18.53 5.43 -52.36
CA ASP A 108 -17.85 6.67 -52.74
C ASP A 108 -18.43 7.33 -54.00
N PRO A 109 -18.22 8.65 -54.14
CA PRO A 109 -17.77 9.19 -55.41
C PRO A 109 -16.35 9.76 -55.31
N ALA A 110 -15.61 9.47 -56.38
CA ALA A 110 -14.22 9.79 -56.60
C ALA A 110 -13.91 11.30 -56.75
N ALA A 111 -12.67 11.63 -56.38
CA ALA A 111 -11.71 12.52 -57.05
C ALA A 111 -12.14 13.91 -57.53
N GLU A 112 -11.53 14.94 -56.93
CA GLU A 112 -10.87 16.03 -57.66
C GLU A 112 -9.63 16.49 -56.86
N GLU A 113 -8.45 16.43 -57.49
CA GLU A 113 -7.23 17.11 -57.03
C GLU A 113 -7.41 18.64 -57.17
N PRO A 114 -6.66 19.42 -56.38
CA PRO A 114 -5.65 20.23 -57.05
C PRO A 114 -4.29 20.27 -56.33
N VAL A 115 -3.25 20.15 -57.15
CA VAL A 115 -1.82 20.40 -56.86
C VAL A 115 -1.56 21.94 -56.81
N PRO A 116 -0.34 22.43 -56.50
CA PRO A 116 0.01 23.18 -55.29
C PRO A 116 0.25 24.69 -55.55
N GLU A 117 0.35 25.50 -54.49
CA GLU A 117 0.94 26.85 -54.55
C GLU A 117 2.10 26.99 -53.54
N PRO A 118 3.08 27.87 -53.83
CA PRO A 118 4.49 27.55 -53.62
C PRO A 118 5.09 28.17 -52.36
N ALA A 119 6.22 27.57 -51.96
CA ALA A 119 7.14 28.08 -50.97
C ALA A 119 7.67 29.49 -51.32
N ALA A 120 7.68 30.38 -50.32
CA ALA A 120 8.51 31.57 -50.32
C ALA A 120 9.57 31.43 -49.21
N SER A 121 10.82 31.41 -49.65
CA SER A 121 12.04 31.40 -48.84
C SER A 121 12.24 32.76 -48.14
N PRO A 122 12.92 32.81 -46.97
CA PRO A 122 13.32 34.06 -46.34
C PRO A 122 14.54 34.68 -47.04
N GLU A 123 14.55 36.01 -47.14
CA GLU A 123 15.64 36.86 -47.63
C GLU A 123 16.58 37.27 -46.47
N PRO A 124 17.91 37.38 -46.69
CA PRO A 124 18.91 37.56 -45.62
C PRO A 124 19.24 39.05 -45.37
N ALA A 125 19.64 39.37 -44.14
CA ALA A 125 20.29 40.64 -43.80
C ALA A 125 21.82 40.47 -43.71
N PRO A 126 22.63 41.50 -44.05
CA PRO A 126 24.04 41.35 -44.42
C PRO A 126 25.01 41.57 -43.25
N MET A 127 26.19 40.97 -43.42
CA MET A 127 27.40 41.20 -42.63
C MET A 127 27.99 42.60 -42.87
N GLU A 128 28.49 43.23 -41.79
CA GLU A 128 29.58 44.21 -41.86
C GLU A 128 30.62 43.93 -40.76
N ASN A 129 31.88 44.00 -41.17
CA ASN A 129 33.15 44.02 -40.43
C ASN A 129 34.13 44.77 -41.37
N PRO A 130 35.29 45.37 -40.98
CA PRO A 130 35.97 45.38 -39.66
C PRO A 130 36.76 46.70 -39.25
N VAL A 131 37.25 46.76 -37.98
CA VAL A 131 38.61 47.19 -37.46
C VAL A 131 39.01 48.70 -37.49
N PRO A 132 40.01 49.26 -36.71
CA PRO A 132 41.01 48.71 -35.75
C PRO A 132 41.24 49.38 -34.34
N GLU A 133 41.88 48.58 -33.46
CA GLU A 133 43.04 48.81 -32.54
C GLU A 133 43.05 49.92 -31.45
N GLN A 134 43.37 49.54 -30.19
CA GLN A 134 44.75 49.58 -29.65
C GLN A 134 44.88 49.00 -28.22
N HIS A 135 46.06 48.42 -27.99
CA HIS A 135 46.63 47.74 -26.82
C HIS A 135 46.68 48.55 -25.51
N VAL A 136 46.60 47.86 -24.36
CA VAL A 136 47.65 47.87 -23.31
C VAL A 136 47.72 46.49 -22.65
N ALA A 137 48.95 45.98 -22.50
CA ALA A 137 49.31 44.74 -21.84
C ALA A 137 49.59 44.94 -20.35
N GLU A 138 49.31 43.93 -19.53
CA GLU A 138 50.06 43.70 -18.29
C GLU A 138 50.13 42.20 -18.01
N GLN A 139 51.36 41.67 -18.04
CA GLN A 139 51.70 40.30 -17.70
C GLN A 139 51.77 40.15 -16.18
N SER A 140 51.24 39.06 -15.64
CA SER A 140 51.76 38.48 -14.42
C SER A 140 51.86 36.96 -14.56
N VAL A 141 53.07 36.48 -14.32
CA VAL A 141 53.53 35.10 -14.36
C VAL A 141 53.32 34.52 -12.97
N ILE A 142 52.54 33.45 -12.82
CA ILE A 142 52.65 32.53 -11.67
C ILE A 142 52.43 31.08 -12.15
N GLU A 143 53.57 30.39 -12.18
CA GLU A 143 53.92 28.99 -11.95
C GLU A 143 52.84 27.88 -11.98
N ASP A 144 53.20 26.83 -12.73
CA ASP A 144 52.72 25.46 -12.66
C ASP A 144 52.46 25.01 -11.22
N HIS A 145 51.20 24.72 -10.91
CA HIS A 145 50.88 23.69 -9.94
C HIS A 145 50.00 22.68 -10.64
N ALA A 146 50.61 21.55 -11.01
CA ALA A 146 49.90 20.32 -11.25
C ALA A 146 49.03 20.05 -10.02
N VAL A 147 47.74 20.33 -10.14
CA VAL A 147 46.76 19.78 -9.24
C VAL A 147 46.64 18.34 -9.72
N GLU A 148 47.39 17.45 -9.08
CA GLU A 148 47.00 16.05 -9.05
C GLU A 148 45.54 16.06 -8.60
N GLU A 149 44.66 15.79 -9.56
CA GLU A 149 43.29 15.43 -9.32
C GLU A 149 43.39 14.24 -8.37
N ILE A 150 43.21 14.51 -7.08
CA ILE A 150 43.14 13.48 -6.05
C ILE A 150 41.93 12.65 -6.46
N CYS A 151 42.20 11.53 -7.12
CA CYS A 151 41.24 10.47 -7.32
C CYS A 151 40.73 10.12 -5.92
N GLU A 152 39.53 10.59 -5.59
CA GLU A 152 38.73 9.99 -4.53
C GLU A 152 38.70 8.47 -4.78
N PRO A 153 38.85 7.65 -3.74
CA PRO A 153 39.10 6.23 -3.91
C PRO A 153 37.94 5.57 -4.68
N LEU A 154 38.25 4.99 -5.84
CA LEU A 154 37.47 3.92 -6.48
C LEU A 154 37.26 2.81 -5.42
N ASP A 155 36.11 2.20 -5.17
CA ASP A 155 34.86 2.06 -5.92
C ASP A 155 33.79 1.50 -4.95
N GLU A 156 32.80 2.29 -4.55
CA GLU A 156 31.54 1.75 -4.04
C GLU A 156 30.69 1.32 -5.24
N SER A 157 30.97 0.11 -5.76
CA SER A 157 30.26 -0.60 -6.85
C SER A 157 29.37 0.28 -7.74
N CYS A 158 29.96 1.22 -8.48
CA CYS A 158 29.21 2.10 -9.35
C CYS A 158 28.88 1.39 -10.68
N PHE A 159 27.64 1.49 -11.14
CA PHE A 159 27.24 0.97 -12.45
C PHE A 159 27.18 2.09 -13.47
N TYR A 160 27.72 1.85 -14.67
CA TYR A 160 27.74 2.79 -15.79
C TYR A 160 26.82 2.27 -16.89
N ILE A 161 25.67 2.90 -17.07
CA ILE A 161 24.61 2.42 -17.95
C ILE A 161 24.50 3.35 -19.17
N GLN A 162 24.83 2.84 -20.36
CA GLN A 162 24.74 3.61 -21.61
C GLN A 162 23.34 3.54 -22.21
N VAL A 163 22.74 4.72 -22.42
CA VAL A 163 21.35 4.90 -22.86
C VAL A 163 21.23 6.07 -23.84
N SER A 164 20.14 6.10 -24.60
CA SER A 164 19.84 7.15 -25.57
C SER A 164 19.21 8.37 -24.93
N ALA A 165 19.76 9.56 -25.18
CA ALA A 165 19.17 10.82 -24.71
C ALA A 165 17.74 11.00 -25.25
N LYS A 166 17.50 10.64 -26.51
CA LYS A 166 16.21 10.83 -27.18
C LYS A 166 15.10 10.00 -26.51
N HIS A 167 15.38 8.74 -26.19
CA HIS A 167 14.42 7.88 -25.49
C HIS A 167 14.12 8.38 -24.09
N LEU A 168 15.15 8.79 -23.32
CA LEU A 168 14.97 9.35 -21.99
C LEU A 168 14.14 10.66 -21.99
N ILE A 169 14.43 11.58 -22.92
CA ILE A 169 13.72 12.87 -23.06
C ILE A 169 12.26 12.63 -23.45
N PHE A 170 12.00 11.66 -24.33
CA PHE A 170 10.66 11.37 -24.79
C PHE A 170 9.80 10.72 -23.71
N ALA A 171 10.34 9.72 -23.01
CA ALA A 171 9.59 8.91 -22.06
C ALA A 171 9.46 9.53 -20.66
N THR A 172 10.36 10.46 -20.28
CA THR A 172 10.42 10.99 -18.91
C THR A 172 10.49 12.52 -18.90
N PRO A 173 9.61 13.21 -18.17
CA PRO A 173 9.71 14.66 -17.99
C PRO A 173 10.93 15.04 -17.13
N VAL A 174 11.38 14.14 -16.25
CA VAL A 174 12.57 14.33 -15.42
C VAL A 174 13.83 14.43 -16.28
N PHE A 175 14.13 13.43 -17.13
CA PHE A 175 15.30 13.52 -17.99
C PHE A 175 15.17 14.59 -19.07
N LYS A 176 13.95 14.89 -19.54
CA LYS A 176 13.73 16.07 -20.39
C LYS A 176 14.23 17.35 -19.74
N ARG A 177 13.86 17.61 -18.48
CA ARG A 177 14.36 18.78 -17.73
C ARG A 177 15.88 18.76 -17.55
N ILE A 178 16.47 17.60 -17.26
CA ILE A 178 17.93 17.46 -17.07
C ILE A 178 18.70 17.72 -18.37
N LEU A 179 18.24 17.15 -19.50
CA LEU A 179 18.98 17.13 -20.76
C LEU A 179 18.68 18.33 -21.67
N THR A 180 17.51 18.97 -21.54
CA THR A 180 17.14 20.15 -22.35
C THR A 180 17.01 21.43 -21.53
N GLY A 181 17.27 21.37 -20.21
CA GLY A 181 17.18 22.53 -19.33
C GLY A 181 18.38 23.49 -19.45
N GLY A 182 18.53 24.39 -18.48
CA GLY A 182 19.70 25.27 -18.35
C GLY A 182 20.78 24.76 -17.39
N TRP A 183 20.73 23.47 -17.04
CA TRP A 183 21.59 22.85 -16.03
C TRP A 183 22.97 22.47 -16.61
N LYS A 184 23.90 22.08 -15.74
CA LYS A 184 25.27 21.72 -16.15
C LYS A 184 25.25 20.54 -17.14
N GLU A 185 24.36 19.59 -16.93
CA GLU A 185 24.16 18.39 -17.71
C GLU A 185 23.72 18.72 -19.14
N SER A 186 22.68 19.55 -19.32
CA SER A 186 22.22 19.96 -20.64
C SER A 186 23.26 20.78 -21.41
N ILE A 187 23.98 21.69 -20.73
CA ILE A 187 25.07 22.46 -21.34
C ILE A 187 26.18 21.53 -21.82
N THR A 188 26.51 20.50 -21.02
CA THR A 188 27.51 19.51 -21.38
C THR A 188 27.06 18.67 -22.57
N TYR A 189 25.82 18.19 -22.55
CA TYR A 189 25.22 17.43 -23.65
C TYR A 189 25.23 18.22 -24.96
N LEU A 190 24.79 19.49 -24.95
CA LEU A 190 24.78 20.35 -26.14
C LEU A 190 26.18 20.65 -26.69
N ARG A 191 27.20 20.73 -25.83
CA ARG A 191 28.58 21.04 -26.24
C ARG A 191 29.36 19.82 -26.72
N LYS A 192 29.21 18.68 -26.03
CA LYS A 192 30.02 17.48 -26.25
C LYS A 192 29.29 16.38 -27.04
N GLY A 193 27.98 16.51 -27.21
CA GLY A 193 27.12 15.46 -27.77
C GLY A 193 26.92 14.26 -26.86
N SER A 194 27.41 14.31 -25.61
CA SER A 194 27.28 13.25 -24.61
C SER A 194 27.36 13.80 -23.18
N VAL A 195 26.77 13.10 -22.21
CA VAL A 195 26.72 13.54 -20.81
C VAL A 195 26.63 12.38 -19.82
N GLU A 196 27.15 12.59 -18.61
CA GLU A 196 27.02 11.69 -17.47
C GLU A 196 25.94 12.22 -16.50
N ILE A 197 25.04 11.36 -16.03
CA ILE A 197 24.00 11.69 -15.06
C ILE A 197 24.12 10.75 -13.86
N THR A 198 24.10 11.28 -12.64
CA THR A 198 24.14 10.46 -11.43
C THR A 198 22.75 10.02 -10.98
N ALA A 199 22.62 8.76 -10.61
CA ALA A 199 21.49 8.20 -9.88
C ALA A 199 22.02 7.47 -8.63
N GLU A 200 21.22 7.39 -7.57
CA GLU A 200 21.68 6.82 -6.30
C GLU A 200 20.62 5.92 -5.67
N GLY A 201 21.04 4.85 -5.02
CA GLY A 201 20.19 4.03 -4.15
C GLY A 201 19.27 3.02 -4.86
N TRP A 202 19.12 3.11 -6.17
CA TRP A 202 18.23 2.20 -6.90
C TRP A 202 18.73 0.75 -6.92
N ASP A 203 17.78 -0.18 -6.93
CA ASP A 203 18.06 -1.56 -7.31
C ASP A 203 18.42 -1.61 -8.80
N ILE A 204 19.57 -2.20 -9.12
CA ILE A 204 20.10 -2.17 -10.49
C ILE A 204 19.18 -2.92 -11.46
N GLU A 205 18.64 -4.07 -11.08
CA GLU A 205 17.79 -4.88 -11.94
C GLU A 205 16.44 -4.16 -12.19
N ALA A 206 15.89 -3.51 -11.16
CA ALA A 206 14.69 -2.70 -11.30
C ALA A 206 14.92 -1.50 -12.23
N LEU A 207 16.06 -0.81 -12.11
CA LEU A 207 16.41 0.32 -12.98
C LEU A 207 16.60 -0.14 -14.42
N LEU A 208 17.28 -1.26 -14.65
CA LEU A 208 17.44 -1.84 -15.99
C LEU A 208 16.09 -2.23 -16.60
N CYS A 209 15.15 -2.76 -15.82
CA CYS A 209 13.79 -3.04 -16.31
C CYS A 209 13.11 -1.76 -16.85
N VAL A 210 13.15 -0.66 -16.08
CA VAL A 210 12.56 0.63 -16.48
C VAL A 210 13.27 1.19 -17.71
N LEU A 211 14.60 1.16 -17.75
CA LEU A 211 15.36 1.70 -18.87
C LEU A 211 15.15 0.89 -20.16
N HIS A 212 15.12 -0.45 -20.09
CA HIS A 212 14.76 -1.28 -21.26
C HIS A 212 13.35 -0.95 -21.76
N ALA A 213 12.39 -0.77 -20.85
CA ALA A 213 11.02 -0.41 -21.19
C ALA A 213 10.93 0.97 -21.88
N ILE A 214 11.66 1.98 -21.37
CA ILE A 214 11.80 3.30 -22.01
C ILE A 214 12.37 3.20 -23.44
N HIS A 215 13.29 2.27 -23.68
CA HIS A 215 13.89 2.05 -25.00
C HIS A 215 13.09 1.09 -25.88
N GLY A 216 11.89 0.66 -25.45
CA GLY A 216 11.05 -0.29 -26.19
C GLY A 216 11.64 -1.71 -26.29
N LYS A 217 12.67 -2.02 -25.50
CA LYS A 217 13.37 -3.32 -25.50
C LYS A 217 12.69 -4.33 -24.57
N TYR A 218 11.39 -4.53 -24.73
CA TYR A 218 10.60 -5.41 -23.87
C TYR A 218 11.01 -6.90 -23.92
N TYR A 219 11.76 -7.31 -24.96
CA TYR A 219 12.31 -8.68 -25.01
C TYR A 219 13.36 -8.92 -23.91
N ASP A 220 14.10 -7.88 -23.53
CA ASP A 220 15.15 -7.93 -22.51
C ASP A 220 14.58 -7.67 -21.09
N VAL A 221 13.28 -7.39 -20.99
CA VAL A 221 12.58 -7.20 -19.72
C VAL A 221 12.10 -8.56 -19.18
N PRO A 222 12.44 -8.94 -17.92
CA PRO A 222 11.97 -10.18 -17.32
C PRO A 222 10.44 -10.27 -17.31
N ARG A 223 9.89 -11.42 -17.72
CA ARG A 223 8.43 -11.66 -17.70
C ARG A 223 7.88 -12.02 -16.33
N LYS A 224 8.74 -12.38 -15.38
CA LYS A 224 8.36 -12.75 -14.02
C LYS A 224 9.16 -11.90 -13.05
N LEU A 225 8.46 -11.24 -12.13
CA LEU A 225 9.05 -10.46 -11.06
C LEU A 225 8.45 -10.93 -9.72
N THR A 226 9.23 -10.85 -8.66
CA THR A 226 8.68 -10.95 -7.29
C THR A 226 7.87 -9.70 -6.97
N LEU A 227 6.98 -9.76 -5.98
CA LEU A 227 6.23 -8.59 -5.51
C LEU A 227 7.16 -7.42 -5.17
N GLU A 228 8.27 -7.69 -4.49
CA GLU A 228 9.26 -6.66 -4.14
C GLU A 228 9.93 -6.06 -5.38
N MET A 229 10.33 -6.87 -6.35
CA MET A 229 10.96 -6.35 -7.57
C MET A 229 9.97 -5.51 -8.40
N LEU A 230 8.70 -5.93 -8.48
CA LEU A 230 7.65 -5.15 -9.12
C LEU A 230 7.41 -3.82 -8.40
N ALA A 231 7.41 -3.82 -7.06
CA ALA A 231 7.30 -2.61 -6.25
C ALA A 231 8.47 -1.63 -6.46
N LYS A 232 9.70 -2.15 -6.59
CA LYS A 232 10.90 -1.36 -6.92
C LYS A 232 10.80 -0.74 -8.32
N VAL A 233 10.39 -1.52 -9.32
CA VAL A 233 10.16 -1.03 -10.70
C VAL A 233 9.11 0.09 -10.69
N ALA A 234 8.00 -0.10 -9.97
CA ALA A 234 6.98 0.92 -9.81
C ALA A 234 7.52 2.19 -9.14
N ALA A 235 8.34 2.07 -8.09
CA ALA A 235 8.93 3.22 -7.39
C ALA A 235 9.86 4.04 -8.30
N ILE A 236 10.69 3.37 -9.11
CA ILE A 236 11.56 4.03 -10.09
C ILE A 236 10.73 4.70 -11.18
N ALA A 237 9.72 4.00 -11.70
CA ALA A 237 8.85 4.52 -12.75
C ALA A 237 8.00 5.71 -12.27
N ASP A 238 7.59 5.73 -11.00
CA ASP A 238 6.92 6.86 -10.36
C ASP A 238 7.88 8.06 -10.21
N TYR A 239 9.09 7.83 -9.70
CA TYR A 239 10.10 8.87 -9.52
C TYR A 239 10.50 9.57 -10.82
N TYR A 240 10.71 8.80 -11.90
CA TYR A 240 11.02 9.35 -13.22
C TYR A 240 9.78 9.75 -14.02
N GLU A 241 8.58 9.60 -13.45
CA GLU A 241 7.29 9.94 -14.05
C GLU A 241 7.08 9.25 -15.41
N CYS A 242 7.42 7.95 -15.51
CA CYS A 242 7.40 7.17 -16.75
C CYS A 242 6.51 5.90 -16.65
N ARG A 243 5.38 6.02 -15.96
CA ARG A 243 4.39 4.95 -15.78
C ARG A 243 3.99 4.29 -17.11
N GLU A 244 3.76 5.09 -18.15
CA GLU A 244 3.37 4.62 -19.48
C GLU A 244 4.41 3.67 -20.11
N SER A 245 5.69 3.83 -19.79
CA SER A 245 6.74 2.96 -20.33
C SER A 245 6.70 1.56 -19.73
N VAL A 246 6.29 1.41 -18.47
CA VAL A 246 6.25 0.09 -17.81
C VAL A 246 4.89 -0.60 -17.90
N TYR A 247 3.83 0.16 -18.20
CA TYR A 247 2.45 -0.33 -18.26
C TYR A 247 2.24 -1.51 -19.23
N PRO A 248 2.89 -1.58 -20.41
CA PRO A 248 2.75 -2.72 -21.32
C PRO A 248 3.15 -4.08 -20.72
N MET A 249 3.99 -4.09 -19.68
CA MET A 249 4.40 -5.31 -18.98
C MET A 249 3.58 -5.61 -17.73
N ALA A 250 2.73 -4.67 -17.28
CA ALA A 250 2.02 -4.75 -16.01
C ALA A 250 1.18 -6.04 -15.89
N GLU A 251 0.33 -6.34 -16.88
CA GLU A 251 -0.50 -7.55 -16.87
C GLU A 251 0.36 -8.83 -16.79
N THR A 252 1.48 -8.87 -17.51
CA THR A 252 2.38 -10.03 -17.52
C THR A 252 2.99 -10.25 -16.15
N TRP A 253 3.49 -9.18 -15.50
CA TRP A 253 4.06 -9.26 -14.16
C TRP A 253 3.01 -9.62 -13.12
N LEU A 254 1.85 -8.96 -13.12
CA LEU A 254 0.77 -9.18 -12.17
C LEU A 254 0.22 -10.62 -12.24
N ASN A 255 0.03 -11.16 -13.45
CA ASN A 255 -0.41 -12.54 -13.64
C ASN A 255 0.66 -13.57 -13.25
N SER A 256 1.92 -13.16 -13.17
CA SER A 256 3.03 -14.04 -12.75
C SER A 256 3.22 -14.11 -11.24
N LEU A 257 2.62 -13.19 -10.48
CA LEU A 257 2.67 -13.20 -9.02
C LEU A 257 1.89 -14.41 -8.50
N GLU A 258 2.59 -15.30 -7.81
CA GLU A 258 1.97 -16.47 -7.16
C GLU A 258 1.27 -16.08 -5.86
N GLU A 259 1.75 -15.01 -5.22
CA GLU A 259 1.24 -14.49 -3.96
C GLU A 259 -0.10 -13.76 -4.14
N ARG A 260 -0.96 -13.85 -3.14
CA ARG A 260 -2.19 -13.04 -3.05
C ARG A 260 -1.99 -11.95 -2.01
N VAL A 261 -2.90 -10.96 -2.01
CA VAL A 261 -2.96 -9.93 -0.97
C VAL A 261 -3.00 -10.60 0.42
N PRO A 262 -2.05 -10.29 1.32
CA PRO A 262 -2.03 -10.85 2.67
C PRO A 262 -3.26 -10.46 3.48
N ARG A 263 -3.72 -11.34 4.36
CA ARG A 263 -4.85 -11.09 5.28
C ARG A 263 -4.44 -10.52 6.64
N THR A 264 -3.14 -10.35 6.84
CA THR A 264 -2.53 -9.85 8.07
C THR A 264 -1.58 -8.72 7.74
N TYR A 265 -1.35 -7.82 8.69
CA TYR A 265 -0.39 -6.74 8.51
C TYR A 265 1.03 -7.30 8.35
N SER A 266 1.66 -7.02 7.20
CA SER A 266 3.02 -7.45 6.86
C SER A 266 3.66 -6.48 5.87
N ARG A 267 4.97 -6.59 5.65
CA ARG A 267 5.67 -5.82 4.60
C ARG A 267 5.05 -6.06 3.23
N ASP A 268 4.76 -7.32 2.90
CA ASP A 268 4.15 -7.68 1.62
C ASP A 268 2.77 -7.04 1.42
N LEU A 269 2.00 -6.83 2.50
CA LEU A 269 0.73 -6.11 2.41
C LEU A 269 0.93 -4.64 2.00
N ILE A 270 1.97 -3.99 2.52
CA ILE A 270 2.32 -2.61 2.17
C ILE A 270 2.83 -2.55 0.72
N LEU A 271 3.59 -3.55 0.27
CA LEU A 271 4.00 -3.67 -1.13
C LEU A 271 2.80 -3.87 -2.06
N TRP A 272 1.83 -4.71 -1.68
CA TRP A 272 0.57 -4.87 -2.43
C TRP A 272 -0.24 -3.58 -2.48
N LEU A 273 -0.32 -2.83 -1.38
CA LEU A 273 -0.95 -1.51 -1.36
C LEU A 273 -0.28 -0.56 -2.37
N TRP A 274 1.05 -0.51 -2.38
CA TRP A 274 1.81 0.31 -3.33
C TRP A 274 1.62 -0.13 -4.79
N VAL A 275 1.77 -1.41 -5.09
CA VAL A 275 1.62 -1.97 -6.44
C VAL A 275 0.20 -1.75 -6.95
N SER A 276 -0.81 -2.00 -6.12
CA SER A 276 -2.22 -1.79 -6.50
C SER A 276 -2.58 -0.32 -6.71
N TRP A 277 -1.95 0.59 -5.94
CA TRP A 277 -2.05 2.03 -6.18
C TRP A 277 -1.38 2.44 -7.50
N PHE A 278 -0.13 2.05 -7.72
CA PHE A 278 0.63 2.47 -8.91
C PHE A 278 0.03 1.94 -10.22
N PHE A 279 -0.28 0.65 -10.27
CA PHE A 279 -0.83 -0.01 -11.47
C PHE A 279 -2.35 0.10 -11.60
N GLN A 280 -3.01 0.86 -10.73
CA GLN A 280 -4.45 1.11 -10.77
C GLN A 280 -5.27 -0.18 -10.72
N LEU A 281 -5.18 -0.92 -9.61
CA LEU A 281 -5.84 -2.20 -9.39
C LEU A 281 -6.93 -2.09 -8.30
N PRO A 282 -8.18 -1.68 -8.63
CA PRO A 282 -9.19 -1.30 -7.64
C PRO A 282 -9.51 -2.41 -6.62
N SER A 283 -9.59 -3.66 -7.10
CA SER A 283 -9.93 -4.81 -6.22
C SER A 283 -8.82 -5.08 -5.20
N GLN A 284 -7.56 -5.09 -5.64
CA GLN A 284 -6.41 -5.35 -4.78
C GLN A 284 -6.16 -4.16 -3.85
N PHE A 285 -6.40 -2.94 -4.32
CA PHE A 285 -6.29 -1.73 -3.51
C PHE A 285 -7.33 -1.71 -2.39
N LYS A 286 -8.60 -2.01 -2.72
CA LYS A 286 -9.67 -2.11 -1.72
C LYS A 286 -9.38 -3.20 -0.70
N GLU A 287 -8.94 -4.39 -1.13
CA GLU A 287 -8.56 -5.47 -0.21
C GLU A 287 -7.38 -5.08 0.68
N SER A 288 -6.31 -4.54 0.10
CA SER A 288 -5.10 -4.16 0.84
C SER A 288 -5.38 -3.09 1.88
N THR A 289 -6.10 -2.02 1.50
CA THR A 289 -6.46 -0.94 2.43
C THR A 289 -7.36 -1.44 3.55
N SER A 290 -8.35 -2.30 3.26
CA SER A 290 -9.21 -2.92 4.28
C SER A 290 -8.41 -3.66 5.35
N VAL A 291 -7.45 -4.50 4.93
CA VAL A 291 -6.61 -5.27 5.85
C VAL A 291 -5.68 -4.36 6.65
N VAL A 292 -5.03 -3.38 5.99
CA VAL A 292 -4.14 -2.42 6.66
C VAL A 292 -4.91 -1.65 7.73
N MET A 293 -6.07 -1.08 7.41
CA MET A 293 -6.88 -0.32 8.38
C MET A 293 -7.36 -1.17 9.55
N SER A 294 -7.76 -2.42 9.28
CA SER A 294 -8.31 -3.32 10.30
C SER A 294 -7.25 -3.89 11.25
N CYS A 295 -6.01 -4.02 10.77
CA CYS A 295 -4.91 -4.66 11.49
C CYS A 295 -3.82 -3.68 11.98
N SER A 296 -3.84 -2.41 11.57
CA SER A 296 -2.85 -1.43 12.00
C SER A 296 -3.04 -1.05 13.47
N GLU A 297 -1.95 -1.15 14.21
CA GLU A 297 -1.88 -0.82 15.63
C GLU A 297 -1.79 0.69 15.88
N ASN A 298 -1.12 1.37 14.95
CA ASN A 298 -0.74 2.76 15.05
C ASN A 298 -1.11 3.50 13.77
N VAL A 299 -0.71 4.76 13.70
CA VAL A 299 -0.88 5.59 12.50
C VAL A 299 -0.25 4.88 11.30
N ILE A 300 -1.04 4.70 10.25
CA ILE A 300 -0.62 4.07 8.99
C ILE A 300 0.25 5.08 8.25
N SER A 301 1.49 4.69 7.98
CA SER A 301 2.47 5.45 7.20
C SER A 301 2.86 4.67 5.94
N GLY A 302 3.36 5.39 4.92
CA GLY A 302 3.69 4.81 3.60
C GLY A 302 5.01 4.08 3.49
N TRP A 303 5.81 3.94 4.56
CA TRP A 303 7.12 3.27 4.52
C TRP A 303 8.05 3.82 3.42
N VAL A 304 8.01 5.15 3.20
CA VAL A 304 8.77 5.87 2.16
C VAL A 304 8.32 5.54 0.72
N LEU A 305 7.27 4.73 0.54
CA LEU A 305 6.68 4.48 -0.79
C LEU A 305 5.88 5.70 -1.26
N PRO A 306 5.82 5.98 -2.58
CA PRO A 306 5.15 7.16 -3.15
C PRO A 306 3.61 7.04 -3.19
N ILE A 307 3.00 6.50 -2.13
CA ILE A 307 1.54 6.45 -2.01
C ILE A 307 1.04 7.88 -1.72
N SER A 308 -0.04 8.29 -2.37
CA SER A 308 -0.59 9.64 -2.21
C SER A 308 -0.90 10.01 -0.76
N ASP A 309 -0.56 11.25 -0.40
CA ASP A 309 -0.89 11.91 0.86
C ASP A 309 -2.39 11.94 1.19
N LYS A 310 -3.26 11.75 0.17
CA LYS A 310 -4.70 11.58 0.40
C LYS A 310 -5.01 10.24 1.05
N VAL A 311 -4.25 9.20 0.73
CA VAL A 311 -4.47 7.82 1.18
C VAL A 311 -3.80 7.58 2.53
N ILE A 312 -2.54 7.96 2.66
CA ILE A 312 -1.70 7.76 3.85
C ILE A 312 -1.39 9.09 4.57
N VAL A 313 -0.94 9.06 5.83
CA VAL A 313 -0.55 10.31 6.52
C VAL A 313 0.65 10.96 5.82
N SER A 314 0.53 12.26 5.58
CA SER A 314 1.63 13.14 5.20
C SER A 314 1.51 14.49 5.86
N ASN A 315 2.63 15.09 6.26
CA ASN A 315 2.73 16.44 6.82
C ASN A 315 1.79 16.74 7.99
N GLY A 316 1.45 15.74 8.81
CA GLY A 316 0.59 15.88 9.99
C GLY A 316 -0.91 15.89 9.68
N ILE A 317 -1.33 15.69 8.42
CA ILE A 317 -2.73 15.51 8.02
C ILE A 317 -3.03 14.02 7.97
N SER A 318 -4.15 13.61 8.59
CA SER A 318 -4.59 12.21 8.58
C SER A 318 -5.10 11.85 7.19
N GLY A 319 -4.46 10.89 6.52
CA GLY A 319 -4.96 10.33 5.26
C GLY A 319 -6.23 9.49 5.48
N LEU A 320 -6.99 9.26 4.40
CA LEU A 320 -8.29 8.55 4.43
C LEU A 320 -8.24 7.19 5.13
N MET A 321 -7.12 6.48 5.07
CA MET A 321 -6.95 5.20 5.77
C MET A 321 -6.98 5.36 7.29
N ASN A 322 -6.32 6.41 7.82
CA ASN A 322 -6.30 6.67 9.25
C ASN A 322 -7.64 7.23 9.73
N GLU A 323 -8.26 8.12 8.96
CA GLU A 323 -9.62 8.62 9.26
C GLU A 323 -10.63 7.46 9.35
N SER A 324 -10.59 6.54 8.39
CA SER A 324 -11.48 5.37 8.35
C SER A 324 -11.21 4.42 9.52
N ARG A 325 -9.92 4.18 9.84
CA ARG A 325 -9.51 3.40 11.00
C ARG A 325 -10.01 4.01 12.31
N GLU A 326 -9.77 5.30 12.52
CA GLU A 326 -10.17 6.04 13.71
C GLU A 326 -11.69 6.06 13.86
N LYS A 327 -12.42 6.32 12.77
CA LYS A 327 -13.88 6.30 12.74
C LYS A 327 -14.44 4.94 13.11
N ALA A 328 -13.88 3.85 12.60
CA ALA A 328 -14.34 2.49 12.88
C ALA A 328 -14.10 2.10 14.35
N ILE A 329 -12.91 2.39 14.89
CA ILE A 329 -12.59 2.17 16.31
C ILE A 329 -13.52 2.99 17.20
N ASN A 330 -13.66 4.28 16.92
CA ASN A 330 -14.51 5.18 17.70
C ASN A 330 -15.98 4.73 17.65
N SER A 331 -16.49 4.32 16.48
CA SER A 331 -17.85 3.82 16.32
C SER A 331 -18.12 2.58 17.17
N LEU A 332 -17.15 1.65 17.24
CA LEU A 332 -17.25 0.46 18.09
C LEU A 332 -17.26 0.83 19.58
N VAL A 333 -16.37 1.75 20.00
CA VAL A 333 -16.32 2.22 21.40
C VAL A 333 -17.62 2.93 21.78
N LEU A 334 -18.13 3.83 20.93
CA LEU A 334 -19.40 4.52 21.13
C LEU A 334 -20.56 3.52 21.24
N PHE A 335 -20.62 2.54 20.35
CA PHE A 335 -21.67 1.52 20.38
C PHE A 335 -21.69 0.72 21.69
N LEU A 336 -20.53 0.42 22.28
CA LEU A 336 -20.44 -0.23 23.59
C LEU A 336 -20.99 0.67 24.70
N HIS A 337 -20.60 1.95 24.73
CA HIS A 337 -21.11 2.91 25.72
C HIS A 337 -22.61 3.17 25.57
N GLU A 338 -23.12 3.32 24.35
CA GLU A 338 -24.55 3.46 24.09
C GLU A 338 -25.34 2.23 24.52
N THR A 339 -24.79 1.02 24.31
CA THR A 339 -25.39 -0.23 24.80
C THR A 339 -25.42 -0.26 26.33
N LEU A 340 -24.34 0.19 26.98
CA LEU A 340 -24.26 0.29 28.44
C LEU A 340 -25.30 1.27 29.00
N GLU A 341 -25.42 2.46 28.42
CA GLU A 341 -26.42 3.47 28.81
C GLU A 341 -27.86 2.99 28.54
N ALA A 342 -28.09 2.26 27.45
CA ALA A 342 -29.40 1.68 27.14
C ALA A 342 -29.83 0.62 28.18
N LEU A 343 -28.87 -0.17 28.68
CA LEU A 343 -29.10 -1.13 29.76
C LEU A 343 -29.34 -0.42 31.10
N LEU A 344 -28.58 0.64 31.41
CA LEU A 344 -28.74 1.43 32.64
C LEU A 344 -30.09 2.15 32.69
N SER A 345 -30.47 2.80 31.59
CA SER A 345 -31.75 3.50 31.43
C SER A 345 -32.95 2.55 31.28
N ARG A 346 -32.70 1.24 31.16
CA ARG A 346 -33.70 0.19 30.97
C ARG A 346 -34.53 0.37 29.69
N THR A 347 -33.97 1.06 28.70
CA THR A 347 -34.50 1.10 27.33
C THR A 347 -34.14 -0.18 26.56
N ARG A 348 -33.16 -0.94 27.05
CA ARG A 348 -32.78 -2.28 26.60
C ARG A 348 -32.91 -3.31 27.74
N GLY A 349 -33.26 -4.55 27.39
CA GLY A 349 -33.55 -5.63 28.34
C GLY A 349 -35.04 -5.79 28.63
N CYS A 350 -35.49 -7.01 28.89
CA CYS A 350 -36.91 -7.32 29.07
C CYS A 350 -37.42 -7.21 30.51
N SER A 351 -36.52 -7.09 31.50
CA SER A 351 -36.85 -6.97 32.93
C SER A 351 -35.75 -6.23 33.67
N PHE A 352 -35.99 -5.90 34.95
CA PHE A 352 -34.99 -5.24 35.81
C PHE A 352 -33.74 -6.10 35.93
N GLU A 353 -33.94 -7.38 36.25
CA GLU A 353 -32.89 -8.38 36.40
C GLU A 353 -32.09 -8.50 35.11
N CYS A 354 -32.77 -8.58 33.96
CA CYS A 354 -32.09 -8.63 32.66
C CYS A 354 -31.20 -7.41 32.42
N SER A 355 -31.76 -6.20 32.55
CA SER A 355 -31.01 -4.97 32.29
C SER A 355 -29.83 -4.82 33.26
N SER A 356 -30.05 -5.06 34.56
CA SER A 356 -29.00 -4.94 35.58
C SER A 356 -27.90 -5.98 35.43
N MET A 357 -28.24 -7.25 35.16
CA MET A 357 -27.24 -8.30 34.99
C MET A 357 -26.42 -8.12 33.71
N MET A 358 -27.08 -7.72 32.61
CA MET A 358 -26.38 -7.42 31.37
C MET A 358 -25.52 -6.16 31.49
N TYR A 359 -26.00 -5.11 32.16
CA TYR A 359 -25.21 -3.90 32.45
C TYR A 359 -23.96 -4.26 33.23
N GLY A 360 -24.10 -4.98 34.35
CA GLY A 360 -22.98 -5.36 35.20
C GLY A 360 -21.96 -6.21 34.44
N ALA A 361 -22.43 -7.19 33.66
CA ALA A 361 -21.54 -8.00 32.83
C ALA A 361 -20.81 -7.19 31.76
N LEU A 362 -21.50 -6.26 31.07
CA LEU A 362 -20.89 -5.43 30.05
C LEU A 362 -19.89 -4.46 30.64
N ALA A 363 -20.23 -3.81 31.77
CA ALA A 363 -19.32 -2.92 32.49
C ALA A 363 -18.04 -3.65 32.92
N MET A 364 -18.15 -4.86 33.49
CA MET A 364 -16.98 -5.66 33.88
C MET A 364 -16.09 -5.99 32.68
N HIS A 365 -16.66 -6.40 31.55
CA HIS A 365 -15.89 -6.69 30.34
C HIS A 365 -15.24 -5.44 29.75
N MET A 366 -15.98 -4.32 29.65
CA MET A 366 -15.46 -3.04 29.15
C MET A 366 -14.33 -2.50 30.03
N GLU A 367 -14.42 -2.65 31.36
CA GLU A 367 -13.34 -2.28 32.28
C GLU A 367 -12.11 -3.18 32.07
N SER A 368 -12.30 -4.49 31.88
CA SER A 368 -11.20 -5.44 31.64
C SER A 368 -10.39 -5.17 30.36
N ILE A 369 -10.97 -4.45 29.39
CA ILE A 369 -10.29 -4.04 28.15
C ILE A 369 -10.03 -2.53 28.10
N HIS A 370 -10.11 -1.84 29.25
CA HIS A 370 -9.80 -0.41 29.40
C HIS A 370 -10.63 0.51 28.50
N LEU A 371 -11.94 0.24 28.35
CA LEU A 371 -12.87 1.09 27.60
C LEU A 371 -13.94 1.78 28.46
N LEU A 372 -14.16 1.33 29.70
CA LEU A 372 -15.19 1.91 30.55
C LEU A 372 -14.73 3.23 31.17
N SER A 373 -13.66 3.19 31.97
CA SER A 373 -13.14 4.36 32.70
C SER A 373 -12.16 5.18 31.85
N SER A 374 -11.31 4.52 31.07
CA SER A 374 -10.37 5.13 30.14
C SER A 374 -10.95 5.13 28.72
N LYS A 375 -11.49 6.27 28.28
CA LYS A 375 -11.89 6.38 26.87
C LYS A 375 -10.64 6.58 26.02
N PRO A 376 -10.28 5.64 25.12
CA PRO A 376 -9.11 5.83 24.30
C PRO A 376 -9.35 7.03 23.38
N ALA A 377 -8.31 7.82 23.16
CA ALA A 377 -8.37 9.03 22.35
C ALA A 377 -7.71 8.80 20.99
N VAL A 378 -8.19 9.52 19.97
CA VAL A 378 -7.55 9.62 18.65
C VAL A 378 -6.07 10.02 18.84
N PRO A 379 -5.10 9.37 18.17
CA PRO A 379 -5.23 8.44 17.05
C PRO A 379 -5.36 6.97 17.44
N PHE A 380 -5.78 6.64 18.67
CA PHE A 380 -5.92 5.28 19.20
C PHE A 380 -4.62 4.46 19.13
N PRO A 381 -3.54 4.92 19.80
CA PRO A 381 -2.27 4.19 19.79
C PRO A 381 -2.44 2.80 20.42
N ASN A 382 -1.74 1.82 19.87
CA ASN A 382 -1.75 0.43 20.35
C ASN A 382 -3.12 -0.26 20.33
N LEU A 383 -4.03 0.18 19.45
CA LEU A 383 -5.38 -0.36 19.35
C LEU A 383 -5.73 -0.75 17.91
N LYS A 384 -5.82 -2.06 17.67
CA LYS A 384 -6.28 -2.64 16.40
C LYS A 384 -7.79 -2.84 16.42
N TYR A 385 -8.46 -2.47 15.33
CA TYR A 385 -9.89 -2.71 15.17
C TYR A 385 -10.24 -4.20 15.30
N ASN A 386 -9.50 -5.07 14.60
CA ASN A 386 -9.75 -6.51 14.64
C ASN A 386 -9.59 -7.10 16.04
N ASP A 387 -8.54 -6.73 16.77
CA ASP A 387 -8.33 -7.24 18.13
C ASP A 387 -9.42 -6.75 19.09
N LEU A 388 -9.79 -5.47 19.00
CA LEU A 388 -10.88 -4.91 19.78
C LEU A 388 -12.21 -5.64 19.48
N ARG A 389 -12.53 -5.81 18.21
CA ARG A 389 -13.71 -6.56 17.77
C ARG A 389 -13.71 -7.98 18.30
N GLN A 390 -12.61 -8.72 18.15
CA GLN A 390 -12.51 -10.10 18.64
C GLN A 390 -12.69 -10.17 20.16
N LYS A 391 -12.10 -9.23 20.92
CA LYS A 391 -12.33 -9.12 22.37
C LYS A 391 -13.82 -8.93 22.68
N VAL A 392 -14.49 -7.99 22.02
CA VAL A 392 -15.94 -7.74 22.20
C VAL A 392 -16.79 -8.97 21.88
N LEU A 393 -16.50 -9.65 20.76
CA LEU A 393 -17.22 -10.87 20.37
C LEU A 393 -16.95 -12.06 21.31
N SER A 394 -15.83 -12.04 22.04
CA SER A 394 -15.48 -13.06 23.04
C SER A 394 -16.13 -12.83 24.40
N PHE A 395 -16.84 -11.71 24.61
CA PHE A 395 -17.48 -11.41 25.89
C PHE A 395 -18.45 -12.51 26.31
N LYS A 396 -18.21 -13.08 27.49
CA LYS A 396 -19.06 -14.10 28.08
C LYS A 396 -20.36 -13.46 28.56
N SER A 397 -21.49 -13.95 28.04
CA SER A 397 -22.82 -13.51 28.49
C SER A 397 -23.14 -14.08 29.88
N PRO A 398 -23.75 -13.30 30.79
CA PRO A 398 -24.19 -13.81 32.08
C PRO A 398 -25.31 -14.85 31.90
N GLN A 399 -25.37 -15.82 32.81
CA GLN A 399 -26.43 -16.83 32.85
C GLN A 399 -27.10 -16.78 34.22
N TRP A 400 -28.42 -16.69 34.22
CA TRP A 400 -29.22 -16.69 35.44
C TRP A 400 -30.56 -17.38 35.18
N CYS A 401 -31.22 -17.82 36.25
CA CYS A 401 -32.54 -18.43 36.16
C CYS A 401 -33.61 -17.41 36.54
N GLY A 402 -34.74 -17.45 35.83
CA GLY A 402 -35.93 -16.71 36.23
C GLY A 402 -36.79 -17.53 37.19
N TRP A 403 -37.46 -16.88 38.14
CA TRP A 403 -38.45 -17.55 38.98
C TRP A 403 -39.77 -17.68 38.21
N SER A 404 -40.10 -18.87 37.72
CA SER A 404 -41.45 -19.15 37.20
C SER A 404 -42.39 -19.51 38.34
N ARG A 405 -43.45 -18.73 38.55
CA ARG A 405 -44.48 -19.02 39.58
C ARG A 405 -45.35 -20.24 39.26
N VAL A 406 -45.23 -20.82 38.06
CA VAL A 406 -46.19 -21.80 37.53
C VAL A 406 -45.77 -23.25 37.78
N PHE A 407 -44.48 -23.53 37.97
CA PHE A 407 -44.00 -24.88 38.27
C PHE A 407 -42.83 -24.83 39.27
N SER A 408 -43.05 -25.32 40.48
CA SER A 408 -42.10 -25.26 41.61
C SER A 408 -40.79 -26.04 41.42
N ASN A 409 -40.61 -26.76 40.30
CA ASN A 409 -39.49 -27.69 40.11
C ASN A 409 -38.65 -27.47 38.84
N PHE A 410 -38.86 -26.39 38.08
CA PHE A 410 -38.06 -26.10 36.87
C PHE A 410 -37.48 -24.69 36.91
N THR A 411 -36.16 -24.59 37.13
CA THR A 411 -35.39 -23.36 36.91
C THR A 411 -35.02 -23.29 35.43
N GLU A 412 -35.71 -22.46 34.66
CA GLU A 412 -35.34 -22.20 33.26
C GLU A 412 -34.35 -21.03 33.21
N THR A 413 -33.24 -21.23 32.48
CA THR A 413 -32.29 -20.15 32.20
C THR A 413 -33.01 -19.05 31.44
N HIS A 414 -32.87 -17.81 31.89
CA HIS A 414 -33.47 -16.67 31.21
C HIS A 414 -32.93 -16.53 29.79
N ARG A 415 -33.84 -16.36 28.82
CA ARG A 415 -33.49 -16.16 27.40
C ARG A 415 -34.36 -15.04 26.83
N CYS A 416 -33.72 -13.96 26.41
CA CYS A 416 -34.30 -12.95 25.54
C CYS A 416 -33.26 -12.47 24.53
N TYR A 417 -33.65 -11.60 23.60
CA TYR A 417 -32.73 -11.07 22.60
C TYR A 417 -31.54 -10.34 23.25
N ASP A 418 -31.79 -9.57 24.31
CA ASP A 418 -30.77 -8.77 25.00
C ASP A 418 -29.97 -9.55 26.05
N SER A 419 -30.31 -10.80 26.36
CA SER A 419 -29.61 -11.61 27.37
C SER A 419 -28.36 -12.31 26.82
N SER A 420 -27.83 -11.85 25.67
CA SER A 420 -26.75 -12.50 24.93
C SER A 420 -25.90 -11.46 24.19
N PHE A 421 -24.63 -11.35 24.56
CA PHE A 421 -23.66 -10.52 23.82
C PHE A 421 -23.49 -10.96 22.37
N LYS A 422 -23.60 -12.26 22.10
CA LYS A 422 -23.60 -12.77 20.72
C LYS A 422 -24.72 -12.15 19.88
N SER A 423 -25.88 -11.93 20.47
CA SER A 423 -27.03 -11.32 19.79
C SER A 423 -26.85 -9.80 19.68
N LEU A 424 -26.41 -9.15 20.77
CA LEU A 424 -26.17 -7.70 20.81
C LEU A 424 -25.10 -7.25 19.82
N PHE A 425 -24.07 -8.06 19.62
CA PHE A 425 -22.90 -7.73 18.81
C PHE A 425 -22.86 -8.49 17.46
N ALA A 426 -23.98 -9.12 17.06
CA ALA A 426 -24.06 -9.92 15.84
C ALA A 426 -23.75 -9.13 14.55
N ASN A 427 -24.01 -7.82 14.56
CA ASN A 427 -23.89 -6.96 13.38
C ASN A 427 -22.56 -6.19 13.32
N LEU A 428 -21.57 -6.53 14.16
CA LEU A 428 -20.26 -5.91 14.08
C LEU A 428 -19.53 -6.33 12.80
N SER A 429 -19.25 -5.35 11.92
CA SER A 429 -18.52 -5.54 10.67
C SER A 429 -17.27 -6.39 10.85
N ASP A 430 -17.03 -7.34 9.94
CA ASP A 430 -15.88 -8.26 10.04
C ASP A 430 -14.54 -7.55 9.92
N CYS A 431 -14.47 -6.53 9.08
CA CYS A 431 -13.31 -5.68 8.83
C CYS A 431 -13.79 -4.26 8.49
N ILE A 432 -12.86 -3.31 8.50
CA ILE A 432 -13.07 -1.96 7.99
C ILE A 432 -13.16 -2.04 6.48
N GLU A 433 -14.18 -1.42 5.88
CA GLU A 433 -14.32 -1.39 4.43
C GLU A 433 -13.12 -0.68 3.79
N GLY A 434 -12.55 -1.29 2.76
CA GLY A 434 -11.43 -0.73 2.00
C GLY A 434 -11.81 0.51 1.20
N LEU A 435 -10.82 1.34 0.92
CA LEU A 435 -11.01 2.53 0.10
C LEU A 435 -11.24 2.14 -1.37
N ASP A 436 -12.10 2.90 -2.05
CA ASP A 436 -12.36 2.71 -3.46
C ASP A 436 -11.40 3.57 -4.29
N LEU A 437 -10.63 2.94 -5.17
CA LEU A 437 -9.59 3.61 -5.95
C LEU A 437 -10.21 4.67 -6.89
N ASP A 438 -11.31 4.32 -7.56
CA ASP A 438 -11.96 5.18 -8.56
C ASP A 438 -12.53 6.47 -7.92
N SER A 439 -12.81 6.44 -6.62
CA SER A 439 -13.30 7.61 -5.87
C SER A 439 -12.20 8.64 -5.57
N LEU A 440 -10.92 8.26 -5.69
CA LEU A 440 -9.78 9.09 -5.32
C LEU A 440 -9.30 10.00 -6.47
N ASP A 441 -9.55 9.61 -7.71
CA ASP A 441 -9.25 10.41 -8.91
C ASP A 441 -10.24 11.56 -9.13
N SER A 442 -11.38 11.52 -8.43
CA SER A 442 -12.48 12.49 -8.56
C SER A 442 -12.38 13.69 -7.60
N LEU A 443 -11.30 13.76 -6.80
CA LEU A 443 -11.01 14.78 -5.77
C LEU A 443 -9.69 15.46 -6.08
#